data_AF-A0A897MM47-F1
#
_entry.id   AF-A0A897MM47-F1
#
_cell.length_a   1.000
_cell.length_b   1.000
_cell.length_c   1.000
_cell.angle_alpha   90.00
_cell.angle_beta   90.00
_cell.angle_gamma   90.00
#
_symmetry.space_group_name_H-M   'P 1'
#
loop_
_entity.id
_entity.type
_entity.pdbx_description
1 polymer ?
#
loop_
_entity_poly.entity_id
_entity_poly.type
_entity_poly.pdbx_seq_one_letter_code
_entity_poly.pdbx_strand_id
1 'polypeptide(L)' 'MVTKRALGISLLLLGLAFVGVFHALASLIFDSGLGWIGLGLAGLSLLGIILVNTGGGSTNR' A
#
# COMPACT_ATOMS: atom_id res chain seq x y z
N MET A 1 -8.62 -10.24 25.87
CA MET A 1 -9.48 -10.44 24.68
C MET A 1 -9.36 -9.19 23.82
N VAL A 2 -8.80 -9.29 22.61
CA VAL A 2 -8.73 -8.14 21.70
C VAL A 2 -10.12 -7.92 21.12
N THR A 3 -10.72 -6.75 21.35
CA THR A 3 -12.05 -6.43 20.81
C THR A 3 -11.94 -6.15 19.32
N LYS A 4 -12.99 -6.45 18.55
CA LYS A 4 -13.04 -6.12 17.12
C LYS A 4 -12.74 -4.64 16.85
N ARG A 5 -13.18 -3.76 17.76
CA ARG A 5 -12.90 -2.32 17.73
C ARG A 5 -11.42 -2.00 17.91
N ALA A 6 -10.74 -2.64 18.87
CA ALA A 6 -9.30 -2.47 19.06
C ALA A 6 -8.52 -2.93 17.83
N LEU A 7 -8.92 -4.05 17.23
CA LEU A 7 -8.29 -4.59 16.02
C LEU A 7 -8.48 -3.66 14.81
N GLY A 8 -9.68 -3.09 14.64
CA GLY A 8 -9.95 -2.08 13.62
C GLY A 8 -9.09 -0.82 13.78
N ILE A 9 -8.93 -0.32 15.01
CA ILE A 9 -8.07 0.84 15.29
C ILE A 9 -6.61 0.52 14.96
N SER A 10 -6.10 -0.64 15.37
CA SER A 10 -4.72 -1.05 15.05
C SER A 10 -4.47 -1.15 13.55
N LEU A 11 -5.44 -1.66 12.77
CA LEU A 11 -5.33 -1.73 11.31
C LEU A 11 -5.34 -0.34 10.67
N LEU A 12 -6.16 0.59 11.18
CA LEU A 12 -6.15 1.98 10.73
C LEU A 12 -4.81 2.67 11.02
N LEU A 13 -4.27 2.49 12.22
CA LEU A 13 -2.97 3.03 12.59
C LEU A 13 -1.83 2.41 11.78
N LEU A 14 -1.89 1.10 11.52
CA LEU A 14 -0.93 0.40 10.68
C LEU A 14 -0.96 0.92 9.23
N GLY A 15 -2.15 1.11 8.67
CA GLY A 15 -2.32 1.71 7.34
C GLY A 15 -1.78 3.13 7.28
N LEU A 16 -2.07 3.96 8.29
CA LEU A 16 -1.57 5.34 8.36
C LEU A 16 -0.04 5.39 8.47
N ALA A 17 0.55 4.55 9.31
CA ALA A 17 2.00 4.45 9.46
C ALA A 17 2.66 4.00 8.13
N PHE A 18 2.07 3.03 7.45
CA PHE A 18 2.54 2.57 6.13
C PHE A 18 2.53 3.70 5.09
N VAL A 19 1.42 4.45 5.00
CA VAL A 19 1.31 5.60 4.08
C VAL A 19 2.36 6.66 4.40
N GLY A 20 2.59 6.97 5.67
CA GLY A 20 3.61 7.93 6.09
C GLY A 20 5.03 7.52 5.69
N VAL A 21 5.40 6.26 5.91
CA VAL A 21 6.72 5.72 5.52
C VAL A 21 6.87 5.72 4.00
N PHE A 22 5.84 5.28 3.28
CA PHE A 22 5.84 5.31 1.82
C PHE A 22 6.01 6.73 1.28
N HIS A 23 5.32 7.71 1.87
CA HIS A 23 5.43 9.12 1.49
C HIS A 23 6.84 9.68 1.75
N ALA A 24 7.44 9.37 2.90
CA ALA A 24 8.81 9.80 3.22
C ALA A 24 9.84 9.20 2.24
N LEU A 25 9.71 7.92 1.91
CA LEU A 25 10.55 7.26 0.90
C LEU A 25 10.32 7.85 -0.49
N ALA A 26 9.07 8.10 -0.87
CA ALA A 26 8.75 8.73 -2.14
C ALA A 26 9.36 10.14 -2.22
N SER A 27 9.17 10.99 -1.21
CA SER A 27 9.77 12.33 -1.15
C SER A 27 11.28 12.26 -1.30
N LEU A 28 11.94 11.36 -0.57
CA LEU A 28 13.38 11.16 -0.67
C LEU A 28 13.82 10.78 -2.10
N ILE A 29 13.10 9.87 -2.75
CA ILE A 29 13.39 9.39 -4.11
C ILE A 29 13.13 10.46 -5.17
N PHE A 30 12.04 11.23 -5.04
CA PHE A 30 11.68 12.28 -5.98
C PHE A 30 12.58 13.52 -5.84
N ASP A 31 12.97 13.90 -4.63
CA ASP A 31 13.91 15.01 -4.39
C ASP A 31 15.35 14.68 -4.82
N SER A 32 15.73 13.41 -4.83
CA SER A 32 17.06 12.97 -5.28
C SER A 32 17.17 12.73 -6.80
N GLY A 33 16.12 13.06 -7.57
CA GLY A 33 16.12 12.96 -9.04
C GLY A 33 15.80 11.57 -9.59
N LEU A 34 15.43 10.61 -8.74
CA LEU A 34 15.04 9.24 -9.10
C LEU A 34 13.52 9.09 -9.36
N GLY A 35 12.84 10.18 -9.74
CA GLY A 35 11.37 10.20 -9.85
C GLY A 35 10.77 9.13 -10.76
N TRP A 36 11.49 8.72 -11.82
CA TRP A 36 11.06 7.63 -12.71
C TRP A 36 11.00 6.26 -12.01
N ILE A 37 11.92 5.99 -11.08
CA ILE A 37 11.92 4.76 -10.27
C ILE A 37 10.78 4.80 -9.26
N GLY A 38 10.55 5.95 -8.63
CA GLY A 38 9.42 6.16 -7.72
C GLY A 38 8.06 5.96 -8.40
N LEU A 39 7.90 6.50 -9.62
CA LEU A 39 6.68 6.34 -10.43
C LEU A 39 6.46 4.88 -10.84
N GLY A 40 7.51 4.18 -11.24
CA GLY A 40 7.46 2.75 -11.56
C GLY A 40 7.06 1.89 -10.35
N LEU A 41 7.61 2.18 -9.17
CA LEU A 41 7.30 1.47 -7.93
C LEU A 41 5.84 1.70 -7.49
N ALA A 42 5.36 2.94 -7.57
CA ALA A 42 3.96 3.28 -7.28
C ALA A 42 3.00 2.58 -8.24
N GLY A 43 3.32 2.57 -9.55
CA GLY A 43 2.54 1.88 -10.57
C GLY A 43 2.49 0.36 -10.36
N LEU A 44 3.64 -0.27 -10.07
CA LEU A 44 3.71 -1.71 -9.76
C LEU A 44 2.94 -2.07 -8.49
N SER A 45 3.01 -1.23 -7.45
CA SER A 45 2.27 -1.44 -6.21
C SER A 45 0.76 -1.38 -6.45
N LEU A 46 0.28 -0.40 -7.23
CA LEU A 46 -1.11 -0.29 -7.61
C LEU A 46 -1.56 -1.49 -8.46
N LEU A 47 -0.76 -1.90 -9.44
CA LEU A 47 -1.03 -3.09 -10.25
C LEU A 47 -1.09 -4.37 -9.41
N GLY A 48 -0.21 -4.52 -8.41
CA GLY A 48 -0.25 -5.65 -7.47
C GLY A 48 -1.53 -5.67 -6.64
N ILE A 49 -1.98 -4.52 -6.14
CA ILE A 49 -3.25 -4.39 -5.40
C ILE A 49 -4.43 -4.77 -6.30
N ILE A 50 -4.45 -4.27 -7.54
CA ILE A 50 -5.50 -4.59 -8.52
C ILE A 50 -5.47 -6.08 -8.82
N LEU A 51 -4.32 -6.67 -9.13
CA LEU A 51 -4.19 -8.08 -9.47
C LEU A 51 -4.68 -8.99 -8.34
N VAL A 52 -4.33 -8.70 -7.08
CA VAL A 52 -4.83 -9.43 -5.92
C VAL A 52 -6.34 -9.29 -5.75
N ASN A 53 -6.90 -8.10 -5.96
CA ASN A 53 -8.33 -7.87 -5.81
C ASN A 53 -9.17 -8.40 -6.99
N THR A 54 -8.60 -8.49 -8.18
CA THR A 54 -9.34 -8.90 -9.39
C THR A 54 -9.15 -10.39 -9.70
N GLY A 55 -8.02 -10.99 -9.29
CA GLY A 55 -7.73 -12.42 -9.48
C GLY A 55 -8.55 -13.37 -8.59
N GLY A 56 -9.19 -12.85 -7.53
CA GLY A 56 -10.07 -13.63 -6.64
C GLY A 56 -11.50 -13.82 -7.17
N GLY A 57 -11.86 -13.25 -8.32
CA GLY A 57 -13.24 -13.21 -8.82
C GLY A 57 -13.69 -14.37 -9.73
N SER A 58 -12.81 -15.31 -10.09
CA SER A 58 -13.15 -16.35 -11.08
C SER A 58 -12.50 -17.71 -10.83
N THR A 59 -12.58 -18.23 -9.60
CA THR A 59 -12.38 -19.66 -9.31
C THR A 59 -13.48 -20.10 -8.34
N ASN A 60 -14.70 -20.16 -8.85
CA ASN A 60 -15.80 -20.95 -8.29
C ASN A 60 -16.91 -21.05 -9.35
N ARG A 61 -16.61 -21.80 -10.41
CA ARG A 61 -17.61 -22.55 -11.17
C ARG A 61 -17.25 -24.02 -11.09
#